data_AF-A0A645E6M6-F1
#
_entry.id   AF-A0A645E6M6-F1
#
_cell.length_a   1.000
_cell.length_b   1.000
_cell.length_c   1.000
_cell.angle_alpha   90.00
_cell.angle_beta   90.00
_cell.angle_gamma   90.00
#
_symmetry.space_group_name_H-M   'P 1'
#
loop_
_entity.id
_entity.type
_entity.pdbx_description
1 polymer ?
#
loop_
_entity_poly.entity_id
_entity_poly.type
_entity_poly.pdbx_seq_one_letter_code
_entity_poly.pdbx_strand_id
1 'polypeptide(L)'
;MTADKAEKYGCAFAVETATFRFKDSDIVAEAHRCLFDTVRQVRESFDVYGSKKSFEWETTMDEGHTIFYGIDDFMKFEAPDTSELLPKSIKKFTLRQNITDSTQPSFIQGSGHGGSHPHLCHEFITAIVEKREPSIDVYRSANISAAGICAQLSAFNDGEEVLIPSFGKSN
;
A
#
# COMPACT_ATOMS: atom_id res chain seq x y z
N MET A 1 3.92 -4.90 21.17
CA MET A 1 3.92 -6.29 20.71
C MET A 1 4.06 -7.19 21.93
N THR A 2 3.25 -8.24 22.06
CA THR A 2 3.45 -9.27 23.09
C THR A 2 4.74 -10.05 22.82
N ALA A 3 5.38 -10.57 23.88
CA ALA A 3 6.68 -11.23 23.76
C ALA A 3 6.65 -12.46 22.83
N ASP A 4 5.57 -13.25 22.88
CA ASP A 4 5.36 -14.43 22.03
C ASP A 4 5.28 -14.07 20.53
N LYS A 5 4.61 -12.96 20.19
CA LYS A 5 4.52 -12.49 18.79
C LYS A 5 5.83 -11.87 18.34
N ALA A 6 6.49 -11.12 19.22
CA ALA A 6 7.79 -10.53 18.91
C ALA A 6 8.82 -11.61 18.54
N GLU A 7 8.86 -12.70 19.31
CA GLU A 7 9.69 -13.87 19.03
C GLU A 7 9.29 -14.56 17.72
N LYS A 8 7.98 -14.84 17.53
CA LYS A 8 7.48 -15.53 16.34
C LYS A 8 7.76 -14.79 15.03
N TYR A 9 7.62 -13.46 15.03
CA TYR A 9 7.72 -12.63 13.81
C TYR A 9 9.05 -11.89 13.69
N GLY A 10 9.95 -11.99 14.68
CA GLY A 10 11.23 -11.27 14.67
C GLY A 10 11.06 -9.74 14.68
N CYS A 11 9.98 -9.23 15.25
CA CYS A 11 9.67 -7.81 15.26
C CYS A 11 9.08 -7.38 16.62
N ALA A 12 9.79 -6.50 17.33
CA ALA A 12 9.39 -6.05 18.66
C ALA A 12 8.29 -4.97 18.67
N PHE A 13 7.95 -4.43 17.50
CA PHE A 13 7.16 -3.22 17.38
C PHE A 13 5.73 -3.52 16.91
N ALA A 14 4.74 -3.11 17.71
CA ALA A 14 3.34 -3.13 17.29
C ALA A 14 3.03 -2.00 16.29
N VAL A 15 3.78 -0.90 16.42
CA VAL A 15 3.69 0.28 15.58
C VAL A 15 5.09 0.66 15.13
N GLU A 16 5.29 0.83 13.83
CA GLU A 16 6.51 1.37 13.24
C GLU A 16 6.15 2.53 12.31
N THR A 17 6.95 3.58 12.36
CA THR A 17 6.91 4.69 11.40
C THR A 17 8.25 4.82 10.72
N ALA A 18 8.24 5.23 9.46
CA ALA A 18 9.45 5.50 8.71
C ALA A 18 9.22 6.72 7.81
N THR A 19 10.16 7.65 7.85
CA THR A 19 10.16 8.83 6.98
C THR A 19 11.21 8.64 5.89
N PHE A 20 10.82 8.83 4.65
CA PHE A 20 11.66 8.65 3.47
C PHE A 20 11.85 9.98 2.75
N ARG A 21 13.11 10.27 2.41
CA ARG A 21 13.48 11.37 1.51
C ARG A 21 13.81 10.81 0.14
N PHE A 22 13.24 11.43 -0.90
CA PHE A 22 13.53 11.06 -2.28
C PHE A 22 14.65 11.93 -2.82
N LYS A 23 15.54 11.32 -3.60
CA LYS A 23 16.63 12.04 -4.24
C LYS A 23 16.07 13.08 -5.22
N ASP A 24 16.61 14.29 -5.18
CA ASP A 24 16.27 15.39 -6.09
C ASP A 24 14.75 15.73 -6.11
N SER A 25 14.07 15.56 -4.98
CA SER A 25 12.63 15.80 -4.84
C SER A 25 12.30 16.55 -3.55
N ASP A 26 11.25 17.36 -3.59
CA ASP A 26 10.62 18.00 -2.44
C ASP A 26 9.59 17.10 -1.74
N ILE A 27 9.37 15.89 -2.25
CA ILE A 27 8.48 14.90 -1.66
C ILE A 27 9.16 14.24 -0.46
N VAL A 28 8.41 14.16 0.64
CA VAL A 28 8.71 13.31 1.79
C VAL A 28 7.57 12.32 1.91
N ALA A 29 7.88 11.03 2.02
CA ALA A 29 6.89 10.02 2.34
C ALA A 29 7.02 9.59 3.79
N GLU A 30 5.89 9.33 4.42
CA GLU A 30 5.82 8.60 5.67
C GLU A 30 5.11 7.27 5.40
N ALA A 31 5.70 6.18 5.89
CA ALA A 31 5.00 4.92 6.01
C ALA A 31 4.76 4.62 7.48
N HIS A 32 3.55 4.19 7.79
CA HIS A 32 3.16 3.78 9.13
C HIS A 32 2.58 2.38 9.08
N ARG A 33 3.14 1.49 9.89
CA ARG A 33 2.70 0.10 10.03
C ARG A 33 2.19 -0.12 11.44
N CYS A 34 0.89 -0.35 11.57
CA CYS A 34 0.25 -0.87 12.78
C CYS A 34 -0.10 -2.34 12.55
N LEU A 35 0.66 -3.27 13.14
CA LEU A 35 0.36 -4.70 13.07
C LEU A 35 0.46 -5.30 14.46
N PHE A 36 -0.54 -6.13 14.79
CA PHE A 36 -0.68 -6.83 16.07
C PHE A 36 -0.85 -5.89 17.27
N ASP A 37 -1.67 -6.27 18.24
CA ASP A 37 -1.89 -5.52 19.49
C ASP A 37 -2.32 -4.06 19.31
N THR A 38 -2.79 -3.69 18.11
CA THR A 38 -3.43 -2.40 17.80
C THR A 38 -4.91 -2.63 17.50
N VAL A 39 -5.80 -1.97 18.22
CA VAL A 39 -7.26 -2.11 18.03
C VAL A 39 -7.75 -1.12 16.98
N ARG A 40 -7.76 -1.55 15.70
CA ARG A 40 -8.29 -0.78 14.55
C ARG A 40 -8.62 -1.70 13.38
N GLN A 41 -9.38 -1.19 12.40
CA GLN A 41 -9.60 -1.89 11.12
C GLN A 41 -8.27 -2.01 10.34
N VAL A 42 -8.12 -3.11 9.62
CA VAL A 42 -7.03 -3.26 8.64
C VAL A 42 -7.25 -2.24 7.54
N ARG A 43 -6.24 -1.43 7.28
CA ARG A 43 -6.26 -0.38 6.25
C ARG A 43 -4.90 -0.34 5.56
N GLU A 44 -4.94 -0.58 4.25
CA GLU A 44 -3.82 -0.34 3.34
C GLU A 44 -4.14 0.97 2.60
N SER A 45 -3.72 2.07 3.19
CA SER A 45 -4.15 3.41 2.81
C SER A 45 -2.97 4.33 2.51
N PHE A 46 -3.26 5.42 1.81
CA PHE A 46 -2.30 6.50 1.60
C PHE A 46 -3.03 7.84 1.65
N ASP A 47 -2.32 8.85 2.13
CA ASP A 47 -2.75 10.24 2.10
C ASP A 47 -1.75 11.02 1.24
N VAL A 48 -2.23 12.02 0.51
CA VAL A 48 -1.39 12.85 -0.38
C VAL A 48 -1.68 14.31 -0.07
N TYR A 49 -0.63 15.05 0.30
CA TYR A 49 -0.72 16.45 0.63
C TYR A 49 -0.04 17.31 -0.43
N GLY A 50 -0.77 18.29 -0.96
CA GLY A 50 -0.28 19.18 -2.00
C GLY A 50 -0.72 20.62 -1.78
N SER A 51 -0.04 21.56 -2.42
CA SER A 51 -0.30 23.01 -2.26
C SER A 51 -1.62 23.49 -2.85
N LYS A 52 -2.29 22.66 -3.68
CA LYS A 52 -3.56 23.00 -4.35
C LYS A 52 -4.71 22.10 -3.95
N LYS A 53 -4.41 20.83 -3.68
CA LYS A 53 -5.38 19.80 -3.29
C LYS A 53 -4.68 18.75 -2.44
N SER A 54 -5.43 18.12 -1.55
CA SER A 54 -4.99 16.97 -0.78
C SER A 54 -6.04 15.86 -0.86
N PHE A 55 -5.61 14.62 -0.70
CA PHE A 55 -6.45 13.44 -0.64
C PHE A 55 -6.16 12.72 0.68
N GLU A 56 -7.23 12.34 1.39
CA GLU A 56 -7.13 11.47 2.56
C GLU A 56 -8.02 10.25 2.39
N TRP A 57 -7.43 9.09 2.65
CA TRP A 57 -8.16 7.83 2.66
C TRP A 57 -9.12 7.77 3.86
N GLU A 58 -10.30 7.19 3.65
CA GLU A 58 -11.36 7.07 4.66
C GLU A 58 -10.86 6.46 5.98
N THR A 59 -11.25 6.99 7.14
CA THR A 59 -10.69 6.53 8.42
C THR A 59 -11.20 5.14 8.79
N THR A 60 -12.48 4.90 8.55
CA THR A 60 -13.15 3.60 8.64
C THR A 60 -13.66 3.18 7.26
N MET A 61 -13.75 1.87 7.03
CA MET A 61 -14.25 1.34 5.76
C MET A 61 -15.64 1.88 5.41
N ASP A 62 -15.83 2.20 4.14
CA ASP A 62 -17.09 2.68 3.54
C ASP A 62 -17.58 4.04 4.09
N GLU A 63 -16.70 4.84 4.70
CA GLU A 63 -16.98 6.23 5.14
C GLU A 63 -16.81 7.25 4.00
N GLY A 64 -16.15 6.85 2.90
CA GLY A 64 -15.81 7.71 1.78
C GLY A 64 -14.52 8.50 2.01
N HIS A 65 -13.68 8.54 0.99
CA HIS A 65 -12.43 9.31 0.99
C HIS A 65 -12.71 10.81 1.00
N THR A 66 -11.70 11.62 1.31
CA THR A 66 -11.84 13.07 1.36
C THR A 66 -10.87 13.72 0.39
N ILE A 67 -11.36 14.67 -0.42
CA ILE A 67 -10.52 15.55 -1.22
C ILE A 67 -10.66 16.96 -0.65
N PHE A 68 -9.54 17.57 -0.31
CA PHE A 68 -9.45 18.94 0.18
C PHE A 68 -9.03 19.89 -0.95
N TYR A 69 -9.61 21.08 -0.95
CA TYR A 69 -9.29 22.21 -1.84
C TYR A 69 -8.84 23.45 -1.07
N GLY A 70 -8.99 23.45 0.26
CA GLY A 70 -8.58 24.51 1.18
C GLY A 70 -8.83 24.08 2.64
N ILE A 71 -8.63 24.99 3.58
CA ILE A 71 -8.80 24.71 5.03
C ILE A 71 -10.26 24.32 5.34
N ASP A 72 -11.22 25.03 4.75
CA ASP A 72 -12.66 24.84 4.99
C ASP A 72 -13.41 24.26 3.77
N ASP A 73 -12.69 23.89 2.70
CA ASP A 73 -13.28 23.38 1.44
C ASP A 73 -12.83 21.95 1.16
N PHE A 74 -13.78 21.03 1.22
CA PHE A 74 -13.57 19.61 0.99
C PHE A 74 -14.82 18.92 0.42
N MET A 75 -14.61 17.75 -0.16
CA MET A 75 -15.70 16.86 -0.57
C MET A 75 -15.41 15.41 -0.18
N LYS A 76 -16.49 14.66 0.11
CA LYS A 76 -16.42 13.20 0.15
C LYS A 76 -16.36 12.66 -1.28
N PHE A 77 -15.51 11.66 -1.47
CA PHE A 77 -15.21 11.02 -2.75
C PHE A 77 -15.28 9.50 -2.60
N GLU A 78 -16.09 8.87 -3.44
CA GLU A 78 -16.12 7.41 -3.59
C GLU A 78 -15.30 7.06 -4.83
N ALA A 79 -14.25 6.26 -4.66
CA ALA A 79 -13.40 5.86 -5.77
C ALA A 79 -14.17 4.92 -6.72
N PRO A 80 -14.23 5.22 -8.03
CA PRO A 80 -14.89 4.33 -8.97
C PRO A 80 -14.09 3.03 -9.15
N ASP A 81 -14.81 1.91 -9.36
CA ASP A 81 -14.18 0.63 -9.73
C ASP A 81 -13.54 0.72 -11.13
N THR A 82 -12.34 0.18 -11.28
CA THR A 82 -11.57 0.17 -12.53
C THR A 82 -11.69 -1.14 -13.32
N SER A 83 -12.63 -2.01 -12.99
CA SER A 83 -12.85 -3.32 -13.64
C SER A 83 -13.00 -3.22 -15.15
N GLU A 84 -13.44 -2.08 -15.68
CA GLU A 84 -13.52 -1.83 -17.13
C GLU A 84 -12.17 -1.88 -17.84
N LEU A 85 -11.05 -1.70 -17.13
CA LEU A 85 -9.69 -1.86 -17.66
C LEU A 85 -9.29 -3.32 -17.90
N LEU A 86 -10.09 -4.29 -17.45
CA LEU A 86 -9.79 -5.72 -17.56
C LEU A 86 -10.56 -6.41 -18.69
N PRO A 87 -10.05 -7.53 -19.22
CA PRO A 87 -10.81 -8.42 -20.08
C PRO A 87 -12.10 -8.91 -19.41
N LYS A 88 -13.19 -9.01 -20.20
CA LYS A 88 -14.53 -9.43 -19.73
C LYS A 88 -14.53 -10.70 -18.88
N SER A 89 -13.65 -11.66 -19.19
CA SER A 89 -13.56 -12.95 -18.49
C SER A 89 -13.10 -12.84 -17.03
N ILE A 90 -12.36 -11.78 -16.67
CA ILE A 90 -11.77 -11.63 -15.34
C ILE A 90 -12.30 -10.42 -14.56
N LYS A 91 -13.05 -9.50 -15.17
CA LYS A 91 -13.65 -8.32 -14.49
C LYS A 91 -14.37 -8.69 -13.19
N LYS A 92 -15.14 -9.78 -13.20
CA LYS A 92 -15.91 -10.22 -12.03
C LYS A 92 -15.04 -10.40 -10.78
N PHE A 93 -13.77 -10.79 -10.92
CA PHE A 93 -12.90 -11.02 -9.77
C PHE A 93 -12.46 -9.73 -9.05
N THR A 94 -12.79 -8.54 -9.56
CA THR A 94 -12.57 -7.29 -8.82
C THR A 94 -13.64 -7.08 -7.74
N LEU A 95 -14.81 -7.71 -7.86
CA LEU A 95 -15.92 -7.48 -6.94
C LEU A 95 -15.67 -8.11 -5.58
N ARG A 96 -15.97 -7.36 -4.51
CA ARG A 96 -15.76 -7.70 -3.09
C ARG A 96 -16.18 -9.13 -2.68
N GLN A 97 -17.23 -9.67 -3.29
CA GLN A 97 -17.86 -10.92 -2.88
C GLN A 97 -17.49 -12.14 -3.77
N ASN A 98 -16.66 -11.95 -4.80
CA ASN A 98 -16.43 -12.99 -5.81
C ASN A 98 -15.31 -13.99 -5.47
N ILE A 99 -14.58 -13.75 -4.38
CA ILE A 99 -13.66 -14.72 -3.79
C ILE A 99 -14.07 -14.91 -2.34
N THR A 100 -14.74 -16.03 -2.05
CA THR A 100 -15.19 -16.37 -0.71
C THR A 100 -14.30 -17.46 -0.13
N ASP A 101 -13.45 -17.10 0.81
CA ASP A 101 -12.80 -18.06 1.71
C ASP A 101 -13.05 -17.61 3.15
N SER A 102 -13.95 -18.33 3.84
CA SER A 102 -14.37 -18.00 5.20
C SER A 102 -13.29 -18.26 6.25
N THR A 103 -12.11 -18.77 5.87
CA THR A 103 -11.00 -19.03 6.78
C THR A 103 -10.01 -17.87 6.88
N GLN A 104 -10.04 -16.90 5.94
CA GLN A 104 -9.14 -15.74 5.99
C GLN A 104 -9.90 -14.44 6.24
N PRO A 105 -9.53 -13.67 7.29
CA PRO A 105 -10.18 -12.41 7.63
C PRO A 105 -10.23 -11.39 6.49
N SER A 106 -9.24 -11.40 5.60
CA SER A 106 -9.18 -10.56 4.41
C SER A 106 -10.38 -10.79 3.48
N PHE A 107 -10.73 -12.05 3.19
CA PHE A 107 -11.89 -12.37 2.34
C PHE A 107 -13.22 -12.13 3.05
N ILE A 108 -13.29 -12.33 4.37
CA ILE A 108 -14.50 -12.07 5.18
C ILE A 108 -14.85 -10.58 5.20
N GLN A 109 -13.84 -9.70 5.25
CA GLN A 109 -14.04 -8.24 5.21
C GLN A 109 -14.52 -7.75 3.84
N GLY A 110 -14.62 -8.61 2.83
CA GLY A 110 -15.07 -8.27 1.48
C GLY A 110 -14.10 -7.40 0.69
N SER A 111 -13.14 -6.75 1.32
CA SER A 111 -12.12 -5.91 0.67
C SER A 111 -10.77 -6.62 0.49
N GLY A 112 -10.63 -7.88 0.92
CA GLY A 112 -9.38 -8.63 0.78
C GLY A 112 -9.31 -9.38 -0.53
N HIS A 113 -8.26 -9.07 -1.30
CA HIS A 113 -7.77 -9.80 -2.47
C HIS A 113 -8.75 -9.93 -3.66
N GLY A 114 -9.95 -9.36 -3.58
CA GLY A 114 -10.68 -8.76 -4.69
C GLY A 114 -10.11 -7.37 -5.05
N GLY A 115 -10.63 -6.71 -6.07
CA GLY A 115 -10.14 -5.40 -6.53
C GLY A 115 -8.86 -5.47 -7.36
N SER A 116 -7.69 -5.19 -6.76
CA SER A 116 -6.41 -5.01 -7.45
C SER A 116 -5.78 -6.28 -8.02
N HIS A 117 -6.07 -7.46 -7.46
CA HIS A 117 -5.38 -8.71 -7.81
C HIS A 117 -5.58 -9.12 -9.27
N PRO A 118 -6.81 -9.10 -9.83
CA PRO A 118 -7.01 -9.30 -11.26
C PRO A 118 -6.20 -8.34 -12.13
N HIS A 119 -6.01 -7.08 -11.70
CA HIS A 119 -5.15 -6.13 -12.42
C HIS A 119 -3.69 -6.53 -12.39
N LEU A 120 -3.14 -6.89 -11.22
CA LEU A 120 -1.75 -7.32 -11.09
C LEU A 120 -1.47 -8.60 -11.88
N CYS A 121 -2.36 -9.60 -11.78
CA CYS A 121 -2.25 -10.84 -12.56
C CYS A 121 -2.34 -10.58 -14.07
N HIS A 122 -3.28 -9.72 -14.50
CA HIS A 122 -3.43 -9.38 -15.90
C HIS A 122 -2.19 -8.66 -16.45
N GLU A 123 -1.65 -7.69 -15.70
CA GLU A 123 -0.45 -6.95 -16.05
C GLU A 123 0.76 -7.88 -16.17
N PHE A 124 0.97 -8.77 -15.20
CA PHE A 124 2.08 -9.73 -15.24
C PHE A 124 2.02 -10.64 -16.46
N ILE A 125 0.85 -11.24 -16.73
CA ILE A 125 0.68 -12.17 -17.86
C ILE A 125 0.80 -11.43 -19.20
N THR A 126 0.18 -10.26 -19.34
CA THR A 126 0.24 -9.52 -20.60
C THR A 126 1.63 -8.99 -20.89
N ALA A 127 2.39 -8.54 -19.88
CA ALA A 127 3.78 -8.15 -20.05
C ALA A 127 4.63 -9.27 -20.68
N ILE A 128 4.44 -10.52 -20.23
CA ILE A 128 5.11 -11.70 -20.78
C ILE A 128 4.68 -11.97 -22.22
N VAL A 129 3.36 -12.03 -22.48
CA VAL A 129 2.80 -12.36 -23.80
C VAL A 129 3.21 -11.33 -24.85
N GLU A 130 3.20 -10.05 -24.49
CA GLU A 130 3.53 -8.92 -25.36
C GLU A 130 5.03 -8.64 -25.44
N LYS A 131 5.86 -9.35 -24.65
CA LYS A 131 7.31 -9.15 -24.56
C LYS A 131 7.70 -7.71 -24.23
N ARG A 132 7.00 -7.11 -23.26
CA ARG A 132 7.28 -5.77 -22.73
C ARG A 132 7.73 -5.86 -21.27
N GLU A 133 8.37 -4.80 -20.79
CA GLU A 133 8.65 -4.66 -19.37
C GLU A 133 7.33 -4.53 -18.58
N PRO A 134 7.21 -5.20 -17.42
CA PRO A 134 6.07 -5.03 -16.54
C PRO A 134 6.10 -3.65 -15.87
N SER A 135 4.92 -3.11 -15.52
CA SER A 135 4.82 -1.84 -14.79
C SER A 135 5.52 -1.84 -13.43
N ILE A 136 5.56 -3.00 -12.76
CA ILE A 136 6.37 -3.27 -11.57
C ILE A 136 7.55 -4.14 -12.01
N ASP A 137 8.66 -3.50 -12.37
CA ASP A 137 9.90 -4.15 -12.77
C ASP A 137 10.78 -4.54 -11.56
N VAL A 138 11.93 -5.15 -11.84
CA VAL A 138 12.89 -5.58 -10.82
C VAL A 138 13.44 -4.40 -10.01
N TYR A 139 13.63 -3.23 -10.62
CA TYR A 139 14.20 -2.06 -9.94
C TYR A 139 13.19 -1.44 -8.99
N ARG A 140 11.94 -1.28 -9.44
CA ARG A 140 10.84 -0.78 -8.62
C ARG A 140 10.56 -1.72 -7.46
N SER A 141 10.55 -3.03 -7.72
CA SER A 141 10.40 -4.05 -6.67
C SER A 141 11.54 -4.00 -5.64
N ALA A 142 12.80 -3.89 -6.09
CA ALA A 142 13.95 -3.78 -5.22
C ALA A 142 13.94 -2.50 -4.39
N ASN A 143 13.61 -1.35 -4.99
CA ASN A 143 13.51 -0.06 -4.29
C ASN A 143 12.46 -0.10 -3.16
N ILE A 144 11.25 -0.62 -3.44
CA ILE A 144 10.17 -0.72 -2.44
C ILE A 144 10.59 -1.68 -1.31
N SER A 145 11.13 -2.84 -1.66
CA SER A 145 11.53 -3.85 -0.68
C SER A 145 12.68 -3.35 0.21
N ALA A 146 13.68 -2.72 -0.39
CA ALA A 146 14.82 -2.17 0.34
C ALA A 146 14.42 -1.02 1.25
N ALA A 147 13.46 -0.18 0.86
CA ALA A 147 12.95 0.88 1.72
C ALA A 147 12.37 0.32 3.03
N GLY A 148 11.57 -0.75 2.95
CA GLY A 148 11.03 -1.43 4.14
C GLY A 148 12.11 -2.09 5.00
N ILE A 149 13.09 -2.75 4.38
CA ILE A 149 14.22 -3.37 5.10
C ILE A 149 15.06 -2.31 5.81
N CYS A 150 15.38 -1.20 5.13
CA CYS A 150 16.15 -0.10 5.71
C CYS A 150 15.38 0.60 6.84
N ALA A 151 14.07 0.77 6.68
CA ALA A 151 13.20 1.30 7.74
C ALA A 151 13.25 0.43 8.99
N GLN A 152 13.18 -0.89 8.84
CA GLN A 152 13.26 -1.80 9.99
C GLN A 152 14.67 -1.82 10.60
N LEU A 153 15.73 -1.74 9.78
CA LEU A 153 17.10 -1.58 10.28
C LEU A 153 17.24 -0.28 11.08
N SER A 154 16.69 0.83 10.58
CA SER A 154 16.65 2.11 11.29
C SER A 154 15.93 1.98 12.64
N ALA A 155 14.75 1.35 12.67
CA ALA A 155 13.98 1.13 13.89
C ALA A 155 14.75 0.30 14.95
N PHE A 156 15.54 -0.70 14.53
CA PHE A 156 16.38 -1.48 15.44
C PHE A 156 17.64 -0.74 15.94
N ASN A 157 18.01 0.36 15.29
CA ASN A 157 19.14 1.22 15.69
C ASN A 157 18.62 2.59 16.16
N ASP A 158 17.61 2.60 17.02
CA ASP A 158 17.06 3.80 17.66
C ASP A 158 16.67 4.94 16.69
N GLY A 159 16.28 4.59 15.46
CA GLY A 159 15.85 5.53 14.43
C GLY A 159 16.99 6.21 13.66
N GLU A 160 18.20 5.65 13.68
CA GLU A 160 19.32 6.15 12.87
C GLU A 160 18.99 6.21 11.37
N GLU A 161 19.56 7.20 10.67
CA GLU A 161 19.38 7.32 9.22
C GLU A 161 20.07 6.15 8.50
N VAL A 162 19.31 5.47 7.63
CA VAL A 162 19.81 4.38 6.79
C VAL A 162 19.65 4.78 5.32
N LEU A 163 20.76 4.78 4.59
CA LEU A 163 20.74 5.00 3.14
C LEU A 163 20.18 3.77 2.42
N ILE A 164 19.11 3.98 1.65
CA ILE A 164 18.54 2.94 0.81
C ILE A 164 19.49 2.67 -0.37
N PRO A 165 19.89 1.40 -0.62
CA PRO A 165 20.74 1.07 -1.75
C PRO A 165 20.11 1.48 -3.09
N SER A 166 20.94 1.99 -4.00
CA SER A 166 20.52 2.23 -5.38
C SER A 166 20.66 0.94 -6.19
N PHE A 167 19.56 0.49 -6.78
CA PHE A 167 19.56 -0.71 -7.63
C PHE A 167 19.75 -0.40 -9.12
N GLY A 168 20.02 0.86 -9.47
CA GLY A 168 20.07 1.30 -10.87
C GLY A 168 18.88 2.17 -11.23
N LYS A 169 18.39 2.03 -12.47
CA LYS A 169 17.45 2.94 -13.17
C LYS A 169 16.60 3.79 -12.22
N SER A 170 17.03 5.04 -12.05
CA SER A 170 16.18 6.10 -11.52
C SER A 170 15.30 6.52 -12.70
N ASN A 171 13.99 6.26 -12.63
CA ASN A 171 13.06 6.90 -13.56
C ASN A 171 12.95 8.38 -13.19
#